data_AF-A0A0B4EYJ9-F1
#
_entry.id   AF-A0A0B4EYJ9-F1
#
_cell.length_a   1.000
_cell.length_b   1.000
_cell.length_c   1.000
_cell.angle_alpha   90.00
_cell.angle_beta   90.00
_cell.angle_gamma   90.00
#
_symmetry.space_group_name_H-M   'P 1'
#
loop_
_entity.id
_entity.type
_entity.pdbx_description
1 polymer ?
#
loop_
_entity_poly.entity_id
_entity_poly.type
_entity_poly.pdbx_seq_one_letter_code
_entity_poly.pdbx_strand_id
1 'polypeptide(L)'
;MAEKRCSGAPGSPVVVGKMNSQEADSDDRHAKPQHIEDGTMAKESDHLKRALSARQVQMIAIGGTIGTGLFLGTGKSLATGGPASLLICYAITGAIVFITMLSLGEMAAFIPIAGSFCSFAGRFVDDAFGFALTWNYWFNDAVSTAADLVALQLILEYWTTNFPGWALSLIFWVVLIAVNIITVRAYGELEYWLSLLKVIAIIVFIVMGIVVNCGGNRDGHYIGGENWHIPGAPFVGGIGGFASVFVTASFAYGGTESIAITAGETKNPTKNLPRVVKNVFWRILLFYILSVLLIGLNVPYNYPNLSTKKTSTSPFTIVFEMTGAHAAGSVINAVILTSVLSAGNHALFAGVRLLYTLAMEGHAPRVFGKLNRNQVPWVSVLATSLVAGLCFGSSFIGAGQLWSWLQNLVGVSNQLSWIAIGVASIRFRAGLERQGKTHLLPFKNWTYPYGPWLSVFLNSFLVLVQGWSCFSPEFDAVSFVSFYIELPVMLIMYLGWKLIKKTKWVKLDDMDLVTDVHTADEAESETKKGWQSKTRRVLNWIF
;
A
#
# COMPACT_ATOMS: atom_id res chain seq x y z
N MET A 1 18.58 -59.87 48.30
CA MET A 1 19.65 -60.25 49.25
C MET A 1 20.92 -59.59 48.75
N ALA A 2 21.26 -58.37 49.17
CA ALA A 2 21.71 -57.92 50.49
C ALA A 2 23.22 -58.15 50.67
N GLU A 3 23.99 -57.07 50.58
CA GLU A 3 25.17 -56.88 51.43
C GLU A 3 25.27 -55.41 51.83
N LYS A 4 25.44 -55.19 53.13
CA LYS A 4 25.32 -53.92 53.88
C LYS A 4 26.46 -53.93 54.90
N ARG A 5 27.20 -52.82 55.07
CA ARG A 5 27.73 -52.25 56.36
C ARG A 5 28.76 -51.14 56.07
N CYS A 6 28.47 -49.88 56.42
CA CYS A 6 28.80 -49.15 57.69
C CYS A 6 30.27 -48.67 57.72
N SER A 7 30.60 -47.40 57.47
CA SER A 7 30.46 -46.14 58.26
C SER A 7 31.57 -45.91 59.31
N GLY A 8 32.28 -44.78 59.21
CA GLY A 8 33.15 -44.21 60.26
C GLY A 8 33.90 -42.95 59.81
N ALA A 9 33.53 -41.80 60.38
CA ALA A 9 34.14 -40.45 60.26
C ALA A 9 35.51 -40.36 61.01
N PRO A 10 36.21 -39.21 61.23
CA PRO A 10 35.83 -37.79 61.04
C PRO A 10 36.94 -36.79 60.57
N GLY A 11 36.55 -35.51 60.37
CA GLY A 11 37.23 -34.38 61.03
C GLY A 11 38.28 -33.56 60.25
N SER A 12 37.88 -32.33 59.89
CA SER A 12 38.63 -31.17 59.34
C SER A 12 39.77 -30.65 60.26
N PRO A 13 40.67 -29.70 59.85
CA PRO A 13 40.27 -28.29 59.65
C PRO A 13 40.97 -27.46 58.55
N VAL A 14 40.28 -26.34 58.30
CA VAL A 14 40.49 -25.12 57.51
C VAL A 14 41.81 -24.36 57.80
N VAL A 15 42.45 -23.73 56.79
CA VAL A 15 43.04 -22.36 56.87
C VAL A 15 42.98 -21.64 55.51
N VAL A 16 42.70 -20.34 55.56
CA VAL A 16 42.35 -19.38 54.50
C VAL A 16 43.56 -18.52 54.07
N GLY A 17 43.67 -18.23 52.76
CA GLY A 17 43.90 -16.87 52.22
C GLY A 17 45.31 -16.41 51.81
N LYS A 18 45.46 -15.95 50.54
CA LYS A 18 45.94 -14.59 50.19
C LYS A 18 45.94 -14.33 48.66
N MET A 19 45.47 -13.14 48.29
CA MET A 19 45.59 -12.44 47.00
C MET A 19 46.97 -11.76 46.89
N ASN A 20 47.63 -11.75 45.70
CA ASN A 20 47.87 -10.53 44.88
C ASN A 20 48.69 -10.75 43.58
N SER A 21 48.21 -10.10 42.51
CA SER A 21 48.89 -9.33 41.43
C SER A 21 49.97 -9.90 40.47
N GLN A 22 49.65 -9.76 39.16
CA GLN A 22 50.50 -9.43 37.98
C GLN A 22 51.58 -10.48 37.59
N GLU A 23 51.78 -10.90 36.33
CA GLU A 23 51.88 -10.20 35.06
C GLU A 23 51.74 -11.19 33.86
N ALA A 24 51.58 -10.65 32.65
CA ALA A 24 51.24 -11.32 31.40
C ALA A 24 52.39 -12.10 30.73
N ASP A 25 52.10 -13.18 30.00
CA ASP A 25 52.51 -13.30 28.59
C ASP A 25 51.74 -14.37 27.80
N SER A 26 51.67 -14.13 26.50
CA SER A 26 51.01 -14.78 25.36
C SER A 26 51.14 -16.30 25.20
N ASP A 27 50.11 -16.96 24.63
CA ASP A 27 50.11 -17.42 23.22
C ASP A 27 48.89 -18.36 22.97
N ASP A 28 47.78 -17.81 22.47
CA ASP A 28 46.52 -18.54 22.26
C ASP A 28 46.34 -18.89 20.77
N ARG A 29 46.46 -20.18 20.46
CA ARG A 29 46.31 -20.76 19.12
C ARG A 29 44.84 -20.75 18.70
N HIS A 30 44.47 -19.84 17.80
CA HIS A 30 43.17 -19.88 17.12
C HIS A 30 43.06 -21.05 16.12
N ALA A 31 42.36 -22.11 16.53
CA ALA A 31 41.77 -23.08 15.62
C ALA A 31 40.47 -22.51 15.03
N LYS A 32 40.41 -22.35 13.70
CA LYS A 32 39.23 -21.91 12.95
C LYS A 32 38.11 -22.96 13.00
N PRO A 33 36.85 -22.61 13.27
CA PRO A 33 35.72 -23.51 13.03
C PRO A 33 35.39 -23.56 11.53
N GLN A 34 35.25 -24.77 11.00
CA GLN A 34 34.79 -25.05 9.63
C GLN A 34 33.35 -24.54 9.43
N HIS A 35 33.14 -23.75 8.38
CA HIS A 35 31.84 -23.32 7.91
C HIS A 35 31.08 -24.51 7.29
N ILE A 36 29.91 -24.83 7.84
CA ILE A 36 28.89 -25.64 7.18
C ILE A 36 28.12 -24.68 6.25
N GLU A 37 28.25 -24.87 4.94
CA GLU A 37 27.46 -24.21 3.92
C GLU A 37 26.07 -24.86 3.86
N ASP A 38 25.08 -24.26 4.51
CA ASP A 38 23.67 -24.34 4.12
C ASP A 38 22.89 -23.22 4.84
N GLY A 39 22.35 -22.25 4.10
CA GLY A 39 21.46 -21.21 4.65
C GLY A 39 21.60 -19.76 4.14
N THR A 40 22.01 -19.51 2.89
CA THR A 40 22.34 -18.14 2.42
C THR A 40 21.32 -17.46 1.50
N MET A 41 20.05 -17.86 1.45
CA MET A 41 19.06 -17.18 0.58
C MET A 41 18.38 -15.95 1.22
N ALA A 42 18.41 -15.81 2.55
CA ALA A 42 17.76 -14.69 3.26
C ALA A 42 18.67 -13.47 3.52
N LYS A 43 19.97 -13.55 3.21
CA LYS A 43 20.95 -12.49 3.55
C LYS A 43 21.21 -11.45 2.45
N GLU A 44 20.83 -11.70 1.19
CA GLU A 44 21.15 -10.79 0.08
C GLU A 44 20.18 -9.61 -0.08
N SER A 45 18.99 -9.64 0.55
CA SER A 45 18.02 -8.54 0.49
C SER A 45 18.37 -7.34 1.39
N ASP A 46 19.33 -7.48 2.32
CA ASP A 46 19.69 -6.46 3.33
C ASP A 46 20.73 -5.43 2.85
N HIS A 47 21.02 -5.37 1.54
CA HIS A 47 21.98 -4.41 0.96
C HIS A 47 21.40 -3.02 0.66
N LEU A 48 20.10 -2.81 0.87
CA LEU A 48 19.47 -1.49 0.72
C LEU A 48 19.77 -0.61 1.93
N LYS A 49 20.08 0.66 1.66
CA LYS A 49 20.47 1.63 2.67
C LYS A 49 19.26 1.95 3.57
N ARG A 50 19.27 1.48 4.82
CA ARG A 50 18.28 1.85 5.87
C ARG A 50 18.44 3.32 6.27
N ALA A 51 17.97 4.24 5.42
CA ALA A 51 18.30 5.65 5.49
C ALA A 51 17.09 6.56 5.81
N LEU A 52 15.88 6.01 5.88
CA LEU A 52 14.65 6.74 6.19
C LEU A 52 14.37 6.76 7.70
N SER A 53 13.93 7.91 8.21
CA SER A 53 13.48 8.05 9.59
C SER A 53 12.05 7.51 9.77
N ALA A 54 11.69 7.09 10.99
CA ALA A 54 10.36 6.58 11.29
C ALA A 54 9.21 7.58 10.98
N ARG A 55 9.49 8.88 11.02
CA ARG A 55 8.52 9.93 10.64
C ARG A 55 8.34 10.01 9.12
N GLN A 56 9.44 9.91 8.36
CA GLN A 56 9.39 9.86 6.91
C GLN A 56 8.64 8.61 6.46
N VAL A 57 8.94 7.45 7.03
CA VAL A 57 8.25 6.18 6.71
C VAL A 57 6.72 6.28 6.91
N GLN A 58 6.27 6.82 8.04
CA GLN A 58 4.84 7.02 8.30
C GLN A 58 4.20 8.00 7.31
N MET A 59 4.87 9.10 6.99
CA MET A 59 4.34 10.08 6.03
C MET A 59 4.40 9.60 4.59
N ILE A 60 5.36 8.76 4.23
CA ILE A 60 5.40 8.05 2.94
C ILE A 60 4.20 7.11 2.86
N ALA A 61 3.93 6.35 3.91
CA ALA A 61 2.77 5.46 3.98
C ALA A 61 1.41 6.20 3.91
N ILE A 62 1.31 7.39 4.50
CA ILE A 62 0.10 8.22 4.42
C ILE A 62 0.00 8.84 3.01
N GLY A 63 1.09 9.40 2.51
CA GLY A 63 1.20 10.05 1.21
C GLY A 63 0.92 9.15 0.03
N GLY A 64 1.43 7.93 0.08
CA GLY A 64 1.30 6.92 -0.98
C GLY A 64 -0.15 6.45 -1.18
N THR A 65 -0.98 6.51 -0.15
CA THR A 65 -2.41 6.17 -0.29
C THR A 65 -3.27 7.31 -0.82
N ILE A 66 -2.85 8.56 -0.60
CA ILE A 66 -3.63 9.74 -0.97
C ILE A 66 -3.09 10.25 -2.31
N GLY A 67 -3.85 10.03 -3.38
CA GLY A 67 -3.41 10.39 -4.73
C GLY A 67 -4.54 10.62 -5.71
N THR A 68 -4.25 10.38 -6.98
CA THR A 68 -5.15 10.57 -8.12
C THR A 68 -6.48 9.85 -7.96
N GLY A 69 -6.51 8.69 -7.30
CA GLY A 69 -7.74 7.94 -7.08
C GLY A 69 -8.76 8.67 -6.21
N LEU A 70 -8.31 9.46 -5.23
CA LEU A 70 -9.20 10.29 -4.43
C LEU A 70 -9.56 11.58 -5.17
N PHE A 71 -8.57 12.29 -5.73
CA PHE A 71 -8.79 13.63 -6.30
C PHE A 71 -9.47 13.61 -7.68
N LEU A 72 -9.12 12.68 -8.56
CA LEU A 72 -9.72 12.55 -9.90
C LEU A 72 -10.73 11.40 -9.96
N GLY A 73 -10.44 10.27 -9.30
CA GLY A 73 -11.30 9.08 -9.34
C GLY A 73 -12.68 9.29 -8.74
N THR A 74 -12.81 10.15 -7.72
CA THR A 74 -14.12 10.50 -7.16
C THR A 74 -15.00 11.25 -8.15
N GLY A 75 -14.43 12.06 -9.05
CA GLY A 75 -15.16 12.75 -10.12
C GLY A 75 -15.74 11.77 -11.13
N LYS A 76 -14.92 10.84 -11.61
CA LYS A 76 -15.37 9.72 -12.47
C LYS A 76 -16.47 8.91 -11.80
N SER A 77 -16.26 8.50 -10.55
CA SER A 77 -17.23 7.70 -9.80
C SER A 77 -18.55 8.41 -9.53
N LEU A 78 -18.51 9.71 -9.24
CA LEU A 78 -19.71 10.53 -9.06
C LEU A 78 -20.48 10.63 -10.38
N ALA A 79 -19.78 10.89 -11.50
CA ALA A 79 -20.40 11.02 -12.81
C ALA A 79 -21.04 9.70 -13.31
N THR A 80 -20.41 8.55 -13.06
CA THR A 80 -20.89 7.26 -13.57
C THR A 80 -21.87 6.54 -12.64
N GLY A 81 -21.68 6.64 -11.32
CA GLY A 81 -22.47 5.92 -10.32
C GLY A 81 -23.43 6.78 -9.50
N GLY A 82 -23.23 8.09 -9.45
CA GLY A 82 -24.02 9.00 -8.62
C GLY A 82 -23.58 9.04 -7.15
N PRO A 83 -24.16 9.96 -6.36
CA PRO A 83 -23.68 10.25 -5.00
C PRO A 83 -23.87 9.09 -4.01
N ALA A 84 -24.96 8.30 -4.11
CA ALA A 84 -25.14 7.15 -3.23
C ALA A 84 -24.20 5.99 -3.59
N SER A 85 -24.04 5.66 -4.87
CA SER A 85 -23.06 4.64 -5.29
C SER A 85 -21.65 5.01 -4.85
N LEU A 86 -21.27 6.28 -5.04
CA LEU A 86 -19.98 6.80 -4.60
C LEU A 86 -19.76 6.52 -3.10
N LEU A 87 -20.70 6.92 -2.24
CA LEU A 87 -20.57 6.74 -0.79
C LEU A 87 -20.56 5.25 -0.39
N ILE A 88 -21.51 4.46 -0.90
CA ILE A 88 -21.68 3.05 -0.52
C ILE A 88 -20.49 2.22 -0.99
N CYS A 89 -20.04 2.37 -2.24
CA CYS A 89 -18.92 1.61 -2.78
C CYS A 89 -17.60 1.97 -2.09
N TYR A 90 -17.35 3.25 -1.78
CA TYR A 90 -16.16 3.64 -1.01
C TYR A 90 -16.22 3.15 0.43
N ALA A 91 -17.40 3.08 1.06
CA ALA A 91 -17.58 2.52 2.39
C ALA A 91 -17.33 1.00 2.43
N ILE A 92 -17.91 0.24 1.49
CA ILE A 92 -17.71 -1.20 1.38
C ILE A 92 -16.24 -1.52 1.08
N THR A 93 -15.64 -0.84 0.10
CA THR A 93 -14.22 -1.06 -0.25
C THR A 93 -13.31 -0.67 0.92
N GLY A 94 -13.60 0.44 1.61
CA GLY A 94 -12.87 0.82 2.82
C GLY A 94 -12.97 -0.23 3.94
N ALA A 95 -14.15 -0.82 4.16
CA ALA A 95 -14.31 -1.90 5.14
C ALA A 95 -13.49 -3.15 4.77
N ILE A 96 -13.49 -3.54 3.48
CA ILE A 96 -12.66 -4.65 2.97
C ILE A 96 -11.18 -4.37 3.22
N VAL A 97 -10.70 -3.18 2.83
CA VAL A 97 -9.31 -2.76 3.00
C VAL A 97 -8.92 -2.75 4.47
N PHE A 98 -9.80 -2.30 5.36
CA PHE A 98 -9.54 -2.34 6.79
C PHE A 98 -9.36 -3.78 7.32
N ILE A 99 -10.21 -4.72 6.90
CA ILE A 99 -10.07 -6.14 7.25
C ILE A 99 -8.77 -6.73 6.67
N THR A 100 -8.42 -6.37 5.45
CA THR A 100 -7.16 -6.78 4.81
C THR A 100 -5.96 -6.26 5.59
N MET A 101 -5.97 -5.00 6.02
CA MET A 101 -4.89 -4.40 6.81
C MET A 101 -4.78 -4.99 8.21
N LEU A 102 -5.88 -5.39 8.86
CA LEU A 102 -5.83 -6.14 10.11
C LEU A 102 -5.15 -7.51 9.93
N SER A 103 -5.45 -8.19 8.82
CA SER A 103 -4.89 -9.49 8.46
C SER A 103 -3.39 -9.38 8.15
N LEU A 104 -3.01 -8.37 7.36
CA LEU A 104 -1.62 -8.06 7.05
C LEU A 104 -0.83 -7.63 8.30
N GLY A 105 -1.44 -6.80 9.14
CA GLY A 105 -0.85 -6.33 10.40
C GLY A 105 -0.53 -7.46 11.37
N GLU A 106 -1.37 -8.49 11.44
CA GLU A 106 -1.12 -9.68 12.26
C GLU A 106 0.09 -10.47 11.76
N MET A 107 0.18 -10.73 10.46
CA MET A 107 1.33 -11.41 9.86
C MET A 107 2.63 -10.61 10.01
N ALA A 108 2.61 -9.32 9.68
CA ALA A 108 3.80 -8.49 9.70
C ALA A 108 4.25 -8.04 11.10
N ALA A 109 3.37 -8.08 12.12
CA ALA A 109 3.79 -7.91 13.50
C ALA A 109 4.50 -9.16 14.05
N PHE A 110 4.13 -10.35 13.55
CA PHE A 110 4.73 -11.63 13.93
C PHE A 110 6.06 -11.89 13.19
N ILE A 111 6.10 -11.64 11.88
CA ILE A 111 7.29 -11.80 11.03
C ILE A 111 7.55 -10.47 10.28
N PRO A 112 8.30 -9.53 10.87
CA PRO A 112 8.59 -8.24 10.25
C PRO A 112 9.74 -8.34 9.24
N ILE A 113 9.50 -9.01 8.12
CA ILE A 113 10.46 -9.15 7.01
C ILE A 113 10.29 -8.05 5.96
N ALA A 114 11.40 -7.65 5.33
CA ALA A 114 11.39 -6.83 4.13
C ALA A 114 10.85 -7.65 2.95
N GLY A 115 9.90 -7.10 2.17
CA GLY A 115 9.17 -7.83 1.12
C GLY A 115 7.68 -8.05 1.41
N SER A 116 7.26 -7.83 2.67
CA SER A 116 5.85 -7.70 3.07
C SER A 116 4.96 -8.90 2.69
N PHE A 117 3.74 -8.62 2.22
CA PHE A 117 2.74 -9.61 1.85
C PHE A 117 3.13 -10.47 0.65
N CYS A 118 4.01 -9.99 -0.23
CA CYS A 118 4.55 -10.77 -1.34
C CYS A 118 5.34 -11.98 -0.81
N SER A 119 6.22 -11.74 0.16
CA SER A 119 6.99 -12.81 0.82
C SER A 119 6.10 -13.73 1.66
N PHE A 120 5.03 -13.21 2.30
CA PHE A 120 4.08 -14.06 3.03
C PHE A 120 3.29 -15.01 2.12
N ALA A 121 2.95 -14.58 0.90
CA ALA A 121 2.29 -15.43 -0.08
C ALA A 121 3.18 -16.61 -0.48
N GLY A 122 4.47 -16.38 -0.72
CA GLY A 122 5.45 -17.46 -0.96
C GLY A 122 5.63 -18.37 0.25
N ARG A 123 5.82 -17.80 1.44
CA ARG A 123 6.12 -18.51 2.69
C ARG A 123 4.97 -19.36 3.24
N PHE A 124 3.72 -18.89 3.14
CA PHE A 124 2.57 -19.56 3.74
C PHE A 124 1.68 -20.30 2.74
N VAL A 125 1.75 -19.97 1.44
CA VAL A 125 0.88 -20.56 0.42
C VAL A 125 1.66 -21.48 -0.51
N ASP A 126 2.42 -20.91 -1.43
CA ASP A 126 3.13 -21.60 -2.52
C ASP A 126 4.13 -20.61 -3.13
N ASP A 127 5.34 -21.05 -3.47
CA ASP A 127 6.36 -20.22 -4.12
C ASP A 127 5.85 -19.62 -5.44
N ALA A 128 5.11 -20.39 -6.24
CA ALA A 128 4.46 -19.89 -7.45
C ALA A 128 3.43 -18.80 -7.19
N PHE A 129 2.77 -18.83 -6.04
CA PHE A 129 1.78 -17.82 -5.65
C PHE A 129 2.47 -16.51 -5.25
N GLY A 130 3.57 -16.60 -4.49
CA GLY A 130 4.45 -15.47 -4.21
C GLY A 130 5.02 -14.84 -5.48
N PHE A 131 5.51 -15.66 -6.42
CA PHE A 131 5.99 -15.20 -7.74
C PHE A 131 4.92 -14.41 -8.49
N ALA A 132 3.73 -14.99 -8.68
CA ALA A 132 2.65 -14.36 -9.45
C ALA A 132 2.17 -13.07 -8.80
N LEU A 133 2.03 -13.05 -7.47
CA LEU A 133 1.63 -11.87 -6.71
C LEU A 133 2.67 -10.74 -6.78
N THR A 134 3.95 -11.07 -6.67
CA THR A 134 5.01 -10.05 -6.68
C THR A 134 5.13 -9.39 -8.05
N TRP A 135 5.00 -10.17 -9.13
CA TRP A 135 4.93 -9.61 -10.49
C TRP A 135 3.66 -8.79 -10.74
N ASN A 136 2.52 -9.25 -10.22
CA ASN A 136 1.27 -8.51 -10.28
C ASN A 136 1.39 -7.13 -9.61
N TYR A 137 1.94 -7.10 -8.39
CA TYR A 137 2.12 -5.86 -7.63
C TYR A 137 3.24 -4.97 -8.20
N TRP A 138 4.29 -5.54 -8.82
CA TRP A 138 5.24 -4.74 -9.58
C TRP A 138 4.59 -4.07 -10.80
N PHE A 139 3.77 -4.82 -11.55
CA PHE A 139 3.05 -4.29 -12.70
C PHE A 139 2.06 -3.21 -12.28
N ASN A 140 1.37 -3.41 -11.14
CA ASN A 140 0.53 -2.40 -10.48
C ASN A 140 1.26 -1.06 -10.35
N ASP A 141 2.41 -1.05 -9.67
CA ASP A 141 3.19 0.15 -9.39
C ASP A 141 3.69 0.83 -10.69
N ALA A 142 4.10 0.02 -11.66
CA ALA A 142 4.57 0.50 -12.95
C ALA A 142 3.45 1.18 -13.76
N VAL A 143 2.26 0.57 -13.81
CA VAL A 143 1.07 1.11 -14.48
C VAL A 143 0.49 2.29 -13.71
N SER A 144 0.52 2.26 -12.38
CA SER A 144 0.10 3.36 -11.51
C SER A 144 0.94 4.61 -11.77
N THR A 145 2.26 4.46 -11.92
CA THR A 145 3.15 5.55 -12.34
C THR A 145 2.73 6.12 -13.70
N ALA A 146 2.35 5.28 -14.66
CA ALA A 146 1.83 5.73 -15.95
C ALA A 146 0.51 6.51 -15.81
N ALA A 147 -0.41 6.00 -14.98
CA ALA A 147 -1.70 6.63 -14.71
C ALA A 147 -1.52 8.01 -14.08
N ASP A 148 -0.61 8.16 -13.12
CA ASP A 148 -0.32 9.44 -12.49
C ASP A 148 0.30 10.44 -13.48
N LEU A 149 1.17 10.00 -14.40
CA LEU A 149 1.67 10.87 -15.46
C LEU A 149 0.57 11.35 -16.41
N VAL A 150 -0.44 10.54 -16.71
CA VAL A 150 -1.62 10.95 -17.51
C VAL A 150 -2.51 11.90 -16.70
N ALA A 151 -2.67 11.66 -15.39
CA ALA A 151 -3.41 12.56 -14.51
C ALA A 151 -2.83 13.98 -14.47
N LEU A 152 -1.51 14.14 -14.55
CA LEU A 152 -0.87 15.46 -14.66
C LEU A 152 -1.35 16.24 -15.89
N GLN A 153 -1.62 15.53 -17.00
CA GLN A 153 -2.14 16.14 -18.22
C GLN A 153 -3.55 16.70 -17.97
N LEU A 154 -4.42 15.89 -17.34
CA LEU A 154 -5.80 16.27 -17.01
C LEU A 154 -5.86 17.46 -16.04
N ILE A 155 -4.95 17.50 -15.06
CA ILE A 155 -4.89 18.59 -14.08
C ILE A 155 -4.35 19.88 -14.71
N LEU A 156 -3.43 19.77 -15.67
CA LEU A 156 -2.89 20.94 -16.39
C LEU A 156 -3.96 21.65 -17.22
N GLU A 157 -4.86 20.89 -17.83
CA GLU A 157 -5.96 21.41 -18.67
C GLU A 157 -6.86 22.39 -17.92
N TYR A 158 -6.89 22.35 -16.59
CA TYR A 158 -7.56 23.35 -15.76
C TYR A 158 -7.01 24.77 -15.96
N TRP A 159 -5.69 24.93 -16.10
CA TRP A 159 -5.08 26.25 -16.30
C TRP A 159 -4.89 26.60 -17.77
N THR A 160 -4.46 25.63 -18.58
CA THR A 160 -4.16 25.88 -19.98
C THR A 160 -4.31 24.64 -20.84
N THR A 161 -4.91 24.82 -22.00
CA THR A 161 -4.99 23.82 -23.08
C THR A 161 -3.96 24.07 -24.17
N ASN A 162 -3.20 25.16 -24.09
CA ASN A 162 -2.21 25.56 -25.10
C ASN A 162 -0.89 24.79 -24.95
N PHE A 163 -0.63 24.18 -23.80
CA PHE A 163 0.57 23.40 -23.55
C PHE A 163 0.29 21.91 -23.79
N PRO A 164 1.11 21.20 -24.60
CA PRO A 164 0.90 19.79 -24.86
C PRO A 164 1.05 18.96 -23.58
N GLY A 165 -0.03 18.32 -23.12
CA GLY A 165 -0.03 17.53 -21.88
C GLY A 165 1.07 16.46 -21.84
N TRP A 166 1.35 15.80 -22.96
CA TRP A 166 2.41 14.79 -23.05
C TRP A 166 3.81 15.36 -22.74
N ALA A 167 4.07 16.63 -23.05
CA ALA A 167 5.34 17.28 -22.76
C ALA A 167 5.50 17.48 -21.25
N LEU A 168 4.41 17.78 -20.54
CA LEU A 168 4.42 17.88 -19.09
C LEU A 168 4.72 16.51 -18.46
N SER A 169 4.05 15.45 -18.94
CA SER A 169 4.34 14.08 -18.49
C SER A 169 5.78 13.68 -18.74
N LEU A 170 6.37 14.04 -19.89
CA LEU A 170 7.78 13.78 -20.19
C LEU A 170 8.73 14.48 -19.21
N ILE A 171 8.50 15.78 -18.93
CA ILE A 171 9.30 16.54 -17.97
C ILE A 171 9.26 15.87 -16.60
N PHE A 172 8.06 15.55 -16.11
CA PHE A 172 7.92 14.92 -14.81
C PHE A 172 8.47 13.50 -14.78
N TRP A 173 8.33 12.73 -15.84
CA TRP A 173 8.90 11.40 -15.95
C TRP A 173 10.43 11.42 -15.78
N VAL A 174 11.12 12.36 -16.44
CA VAL A 174 12.56 12.56 -16.29
C VAL A 174 12.92 12.97 -14.86
N VAL A 175 12.14 13.87 -14.25
CA VAL A 175 12.34 14.30 -12.86
C VAL A 175 12.17 13.12 -11.90
N LEU A 176 11.14 12.29 -12.07
CA LEU A 176 10.90 11.10 -11.25
C LEU A 176 12.07 10.10 -11.33
N ILE A 177 12.57 9.83 -12.53
CA ILE A 177 13.75 8.98 -12.73
C ILE A 177 14.97 9.58 -12.01
N ALA A 178 15.22 10.89 -12.19
CA ALA A 178 16.36 11.56 -11.56
C ALA A 178 16.29 11.49 -10.02
N VAL A 179 15.13 11.81 -9.44
CA VAL A 179 14.93 11.79 -7.98
C VAL A 179 15.13 10.37 -7.43
N ASN A 180 14.63 9.35 -8.12
CA ASN A 180 14.76 7.96 -7.68
C ASN A 180 16.20 7.42 -7.82
N ILE A 181 17.03 7.96 -8.72
CA ILE A 181 18.43 7.54 -8.89
C ILE A 181 19.39 8.27 -7.93
N ILE A 182 19.13 9.54 -7.61
CA ILE A 182 20.10 10.40 -6.91
C ILE A 182 20.24 10.01 -5.43
N THR A 183 19.21 10.13 -4.59
CA THR A 183 19.32 9.77 -3.17
C THR A 183 17.97 9.46 -2.51
N VAL A 184 17.88 8.32 -1.81
CA VAL A 184 16.70 7.89 -1.03
C VAL A 184 16.36 8.85 0.12
N ARG A 185 17.34 9.57 0.67
CA ARG A 185 17.10 10.54 1.77
C ARG A 185 16.38 11.80 1.31
N ALA A 186 16.75 12.35 0.16
CA ALA A 186 16.07 13.53 -0.39
C ALA A 186 14.62 13.18 -0.76
N TYR A 187 14.39 11.99 -1.29
CA TYR A 187 13.05 11.42 -1.49
C TYR A 187 12.23 11.46 -0.20
N GLY A 188 12.77 10.92 0.91
CA GLY A 188 12.03 10.83 2.17
C GLY A 188 11.62 12.18 2.75
N GLU A 189 12.47 13.20 2.63
CA GLU A 189 12.14 14.57 3.07
C GLU A 189 11.10 15.23 2.15
N LEU A 190 11.28 15.15 0.83
CA LEU A 190 10.31 15.72 -0.12
C LEU A 190 8.93 15.09 0.09
N GLU A 191 8.88 13.77 0.20
CA GLU A 191 7.63 13.04 0.40
C GLU A 191 6.97 13.41 1.74
N TYR A 192 7.75 13.59 2.80
CA TYR A 192 7.23 14.04 4.09
C TYR A 192 6.44 15.37 3.96
N TRP A 193 7.03 16.37 3.30
CA TRP A 193 6.40 17.68 3.13
C TRP A 193 5.22 17.65 2.17
N LEU A 194 5.33 16.91 1.06
CA LEU A 194 4.24 16.74 0.09
C LEU A 194 3.05 16.04 0.73
N SER A 195 3.27 14.98 1.49
CA SER A 195 2.21 14.27 2.23
C SER A 195 1.54 15.14 3.29
N LEU A 196 2.31 15.96 4.00
CA LEU A 196 1.77 16.92 4.98
C LEU A 196 0.82 17.91 4.30
N LEU A 197 1.22 18.44 3.14
CA LEU A 197 0.39 19.35 2.34
C LEU A 197 -0.93 18.68 1.94
N LYS A 198 -0.91 17.41 1.50
CA LYS A 198 -2.13 16.65 1.14
C LYS A 198 -3.10 16.52 2.31
N VAL A 199 -2.59 16.14 3.49
CA VAL A 199 -3.41 15.96 4.69
C VAL A 199 -4.08 17.27 5.08
N ILE A 200 -3.31 18.37 5.10
CA ILE A 200 -3.85 19.71 5.36
C ILE A 200 -4.93 20.07 4.33
N ALA A 201 -4.68 19.83 3.04
CA ALA A 201 -5.62 20.15 1.98
C ALA A 201 -6.95 19.41 2.11
N ILE A 202 -6.93 18.13 2.53
CA ILE A 202 -8.16 17.37 2.78
C ILE A 202 -8.91 17.91 4.00
N ILE A 203 -8.20 18.27 5.08
CA ILE A 203 -8.85 18.87 6.25
C ILE A 203 -9.52 20.20 5.89
N VAL A 204 -8.83 21.06 5.13
CA VAL A 204 -9.40 22.33 4.63
C VAL A 204 -10.58 22.04 3.71
N PHE A 205 -10.47 21.06 2.80
CA PHE A 205 -11.58 20.65 1.95
C PHE A 205 -12.80 20.20 2.75
N ILE A 206 -12.62 19.43 3.83
CA ILE A 206 -13.73 18.98 4.67
C ILE A 206 -14.44 20.17 5.31
N VAL A 207 -13.68 21.11 5.90
CA VAL A 207 -14.24 22.31 6.51
C VAL A 207 -14.96 23.16 5.47
N MET A 208 -14.31 23.43 4.33
CA MET A 208 -14.89 24.23 3.25
C MET A 208 -16.11 23.56 2.62
N GLY A 209 -16.10 22.24 2.45
CA GLY A 209 -17.22 21.48 1.93
C GLY A 209 -18.45 21.55 2.84
N ILE A 210 -18.26 21.55 4.16
CA ILE A 210 -19.36 21.78 5.11
C ILE A 210 -19.89 23.22 4.98
N VAL A 211 -18.99 24.21 4.95
CA VAL A 211 -19.36 25.63 4.81
C VAL A 211 -20.15 25.88 3.52
N VAL A 212 -19.66 25.37 2.38
CA VAL A 212 -20.33 25.46 1.08
C VAL A 212 -21.70 24.78 1.12
N ASN A 213 -21.81 23.61 1.74
CA ASN A 213 -23.08 22.89 1.85
C ASN A 213 -24.12 23.67 2.68
N CYS A 214 -23.67 24.34 3.75
CA CYS A 214 -24.49 25.14 4.64
C CYS A 214 -24.87 26.53 4.09
N GLY A 215 -24.49 26.87 2.85
CA GLY A 215 -24.83 28.16 2.23
C GLY A 215 -23.72 29.21 2.26
N GLY A 216 -22.51 28.85 2.68
CA GLY A 216 -21.29 29.66 2.49
C GLY A 216 -20.73 29.60 1.06
N ASN A 217 -21.59 29.36 0.08
CA ASN A 217 -21.26 29.42 -1.35
C ASN A 217 -21.51 30.82 -1.90
N ARG A 218 -21.04 31.08 -3.13
CA ARG A 218 -21.23 32.37 -3.81
C ARG A 218 -22.69 32.82 -3.87
N ASP A 219 -23.61 31.87 -3.99
CA ASP A 219 -25.04 32.13 -4.18
C ASP A 219 -25.80 32.29 -2.86
N GLY A 220 -25.15 32.09 -1.70
CA GLY A 220 -25.79 32.09 -0.39
C GLY A 220 -26.83 30.98 -0.21
N HIS A 221 -26.80 29.95 -1.06
CA HIS A 221 -27.84 28.94 -1.19
C HIS A 221 -27.50 27.69 -0.39
N TYR A 222 -28.44 27.23 0.45
CA TYR A 222 -28.28 26.00 1.22
C TYR A 222 -28.46 24.78 0.31
N ILE A 223 -27.37 24.09 -0.01
CA ILE A 223 -27.39 22.90 -0.89
C ILE A 223 -28.00 21.70 -0.16
N GLY A 224 -27.62 21.47 1.10
CA GLY A 224 -28.05 20.32 1.88
C GLY A 224 -27.86 19.00 1.12
N GLY A 225 -28.97 18.32 0.81
CA GLY A 225 -29.01 17.08 0.04
C GLY A 225 -29.63 17.22 -1.36
N GLU A 226 -29.76 18.42 -1.92
CA GLU A 226 -30.43 18.65 -3.21
C GLU A 226 -29.80 17.82 -4.35
N ASN A 227 -28.47 17.74 -4.39
CA ASN A 227 -27.72 16.97 -5.39
C ASN A 227 -27.97 15.45 -5.33
N TRP A 228 -28.58 14.95 -4.26
CA TRP A 228 -28.98 13.54 -4.14
C TRP A 228 -30.36 13.26 -4.74
N HIS A 229 -31.14 14.31 -5.01
CA HIS A 229 -32.53 14.24 -5.48
C HIS A 229 -32.70 14.73 -6.92
N ILE A 230 -31.62 15.18 -7.58
CA ILE A 230 -31.66 15.56 -9.00
C ILE A 230 -32.04 14.36 -9.88
N PRO A 231 -32.70 14.56 -11.03
CA PRO A 231 -33.12 13.46 -11.89
C PRO A 231 -31.96 12.53 -12.24
N GLY A 232 -32.12 11.21 -12.00
CA GLY A 232 -31.07 10.21 -12.23
C GLY A 232 -30.17 9.92 -11.01
N ALA A 233 -30.14 10.80 -10.01
CA ALA A 233 -29.59 10.53 -8.69
C ALA A 233 -30.63 9.76 -7.83
N PRO A 234 -30.23 9.03 -6.79
CA PRO A 234 -28.87 8.92 -6.25
C PRO A 234 -28.02 7.78 -6.84
N PHE A 235 -28.60 6.89 -7.66
CA PHE A 235 -27.93 5.76 -8.33
C PHE A 235 -27.91 5.98 -9.86
N VAL A 236 -26.89 6.70 -10.34
CA VAL A 236 -26.70 6.96 -11.77
C VAL A 236 -26.20 5.70 -12.45
N GLY A 237 -26.71 5.38 -13.64
CA GLY A 237 -26.30 4.20 -14.40
C GLY A 237 -26.75 2.85 -13.80
N GLY A 238 -27.63 2.87 -12.80
CA GLY A 238 -28.18 1.66 -12.15
C GLY A 238 -27.10 0.74 -11.60
N ILE A 239 -27.27 -0.57 -11.80
CA ILE A 239 -26.31 -1.59 -11.32
C ILE A 239 -24.95 -1.46 -12.02
N GLY A 240 -24.91 -1.10 -13.30
CA GLY A 240 -23.66 -0.93 -14.04
C GLY A 240 -22.83 0.25 -13.53
N GLY A 241 -23.48 1.38 -13.26
CA GLY A 241 -22.88 2.54 -12.61
C GLY A 241 -22.34 2.17 -11.23
N PHE A 242 -23.17 1.55 -10.39
CA PHE A 242 -22.79 1.08 -9.05
C PHE A 242 -21.56 0.14 -9.08
N ALA A 243 -21.56 -0.85 -9.98
CA ALA A 243 -20.46 -1.80 -10.12
C ALA A 243 -19.14 -1.13 -10.56
N SER A 244 -19.21 -0.17 -11.48
CA SER A 244 -18.03 0.53 -12.01
C SER A 244 -17.29 1.34 -10.93
N VAL A 245 -18.00 1.81 -9.90
CA VAL A 245 -17.41 2.61 -8.80
C VAL A 245 -16.47 1.75 -7.96
N PHE A 246 -16.69 0.44 -7.82
CA PHE A 246 -15.80 -0.42 -7.05
C PHE A 246 -14.37 -0.46 -7.59
N VAL A 247 -14.18 -0.40 -8.91
CA VAL A 247 -12.84 -0.37 -9.52
C VAL A 247 -12.11 0.91 -9.13
N THR A 248 -12.80 2.04 -9.26
CA THR A 248 -12.24 3.34 -8.89
C THR A 248 -11.96 3.43 -7.40
N ALA A 249 -12.86 2.93 -6.56
CA ALA A 249 -12.63 2.86 -5.11
C ALA A 249 -11.42 1.97 -4.79
N SER A 250 -11.26 0.83 -5.47
CA SER A 250 -10.14 -0.09 -5.26
C SER A 250 -8.81 0.52 -5.70
N PHE A 251 -8.80 1.30 -6.79
CA PHE A 251 -7.66 2.12 -7.16
C PHE A 251 -7.36 3.18 -6.09
N ALA A 252 -8.38 3.89 -5.59
CA ALA A 252 -8.21 4.97 -4.63
C ALA A 252 -7.68 4.49 -3.26
N TYR A 253 -8.06 3.30 -2.82
CA TYR A 253 -7.53 2.68 -1.60
C TYR A 253 -6.23 1.89 -1.81
N GLY A 254 -5.75 1.79 -3.05
CA GLY A 254 -4.47 1.18 -3.36
C GLY A 254 -3.32 1.79 -2.57
N GLY A 255 -2.31 0.97 -2.28
CA GLY A 255 -1.10 1.42 -1.58
C GLY A 255 -1.25 1.46 -0.05
N THR A 256 -2.42 1.14 0.52
CA THR A 256 -2.54 1.04 1.99
C THR A 256 -1.64 -0.05 2.58
N GLU A 257 -1.31 -1.05 1.77
CA GLU A 257 -0.45 -2.18 2.09
C GLU A 257 1.03 -1.78 2.16
N SER A 258 1.40 -0.64 1.56
CA SER A 258 2.78 -0.13 1.55
C SER A 258 3.33 0.12 2.95
N ILE A 259 2.44 0.36 3.94
CA ILE A 259 2.78 0.38 5.37
C ILE A 259 3.56 -0.89 5.76
N ALA A 260 3.13 -2.04 5.28
CA ALA A 260 3.75 -3.33 5.61
C ALA A 260 5.05 -3.57 4.85
N ILE A 261 5.30 -2.90 3.72
CA ILE A 261 6.61 -2.94 3.02
C ILE A 261 7.66 -2.24 3.86
N THR A 262 7.28 -1.11 4.48
CA THR A 262 8.16 -0.36 5.37
C THR A 262 8.27 -0.95 6.77
N ALA A 263 7.55 -2.03 7.08
CA ALA A 263 7.60 -2.69 8.39
C ALA A 263 9.02 -3.18 8.72
N GLY A 264 9.75 -3.74 7.74
CA GLY A 264 11.13 -4.18 7.93
C GLY A 264 12.13 -3.03 8.21
N GLU A 265 11.77 -1.80 7.87
CA GLU A 265 12.57 -0.59 8.12
C GLU A 265 12.12 0.18 9.38
N THR A 266 11.03 -0.25 10.02
CA THR A 266 10.41 0.46 11.14
C THR A 266 11.08 0.07 12.46
N LYS A 267 11.38 1.06 13.31
CA LYS A 267 11.84 0.81 14.69
C LYS A 267 10.74 0.09 15.48
N ASN A 268 11.01 -1.09 16.03
CA ASN A 268 10.08 -1.90 16.82
C ASN A 268 8.76 -2.22 16.06
N PRO A 269 8.84 -2.95 14.94
CA PRO A 269 7.70 -3.19 14.05
C PRO A 269 6.54 -3.88 14.77
N THR A 270 6.86 -4.82 15.67
CA THR A 270 5.91 -5.59 16.49
C THR A 270 4.92 -4.73 17.28
N LYS A 271 5.32 -3.52 17.73
CA LYS A 271 4.44 -2.60 18.47
C LYS A 271 3.86 -1.48 17.62
N ASN A 272 4.65 -0.98 16.67
CA ASN A 272 4.24 0.17 15.88
C ASN A 272 3.29 -0.23 14.76
N LEU A 273 3.48 -1.39 14.14
CA LEU A 273 2.64 -1.85 13.05
C LEU A 273 1.17 -2.01 13.46
N PRO A 274 0.83 -2.62 14.62
CA PRO A 274 -0.57 -2.69 15.07
C PRO A 274 -1.22 -1.32 15.30
N ARG A 275 -0.45 -0.33 15.76
CA ARG A 275 -0.95 1.03 15.94
C ARG A 275 -1.26 1.69 14.60
N VAL A 276 -0.32 1.59 13.66
CA VAL A 276 -0.49 2.13 12.31
C VAL A 276 -1.69 1.49 11.61
N VAL A 277 -1.85 0.16 11.72
CA VAL A 277 -3.00 -0.58 11.18
C VAL A 277 -4.33 -0.12 11.77
N LYS A 278 -4.40 0.09 13.09
CA LYS A 278 -5.62 0.64 13.73
C LYS A 278 -5.92 2.07 13.25
N ASN A 279 -4.90 2.86 12.97
CA ASN A 279 -5.07 4.22 12.45
C ASN A 279 -5.54 4.24 10.99
N VAL A 280 -5.39 3.15 10.22
CA VAL A 280 -5.97 3.02 8.87
C VAL A 280 -7.48 3.27 8.90
N PHE A 281 -8.20 2.83 9.95
CA PHE A 281 -9.64 3.09 10.11
C PHE A 281 -9.98 4.58 10.04
N TRP A 282 -9.27 5.40 10.81
CA TRP A 282 -9.48 6.85 10.85
C TRP A 282 -9.10 7.51 9.53
N ARG A 283 -8.05 7.01 8.87
CA ARG A 283 -7.64 7.48 7.54
C ARG A 283 -8.71 7.21 6.48
N ILE A 284 -9.30 6.01 6.48
CA ILE A 284 -10.42 5.66 5.59
C ILE A 284 -11.61 6.57 5.86
N LEU A 285 -12.02 6.71 7.13
CA LEU A 285 -13.17 7.52 7.50
C LEU A 285 -13.00 8.99 7.13
N LEU A 286 -11.87 9.60 7.48
CA LEU A 286 -11.62 11.03 7.31
C LEU A 286 -11.27 11.38 5.86
N PHE A 287 -10.31 10.69 5.25
CA PHE A 287 -9.82 11.08 3.92
C PHE A 287 -10.74 10.64 2.80
N TYR A 288 -11.42 9.51 2.94
CA TYR A 288 -12.25 8.97 1.87
C TYR A 288 -13.73 9.19 2.15
N ILE A 289 -14.28 8.62 3.22
CA ILE A 289 -15.74 8.62 3.42
C ILE A 289 -16.28 10.04 3.59
N LEU A 290 -15.65 10.86 4.44
CA LEU A 290 -16.10 12.23 4.65
C LEU A 290 -15.89 13.11 3.42
N SER A 291 -14.75 12.99 2.73
CA SER A 291 -14.50 13.72 1.48
C SER A 291 -15.52 13.35 0.40
N VAL A 292 -15.77 12.06 0.19
CA VAL A 292 -16.75 11.54 -0.78
C VAL A 292 -18.16 11.99 -0.44
N LEU A 293 -18.54 11.97 0.83
CA LEU A 293 -19.84 12.46 1.28
C LEU A 293 -20.02 13.94 0.90
N LEU A 294 -19.02 14.79 1.20
CA LEU A 294 -19.07 16.21 0.87
C LEU A 294 -19.03 16.47 -0.64
N ILE A 295 -18.31 15.66 -1.41
CA ILE A 295 -18.35 15.70 -2.88
C ILE A 295 -19.77 15.38 -3.37
N GLY A 296 -20.37 14.28 -2.89
CA GLY A 296 -21.71 13.88 -3.31
C GLY A 296 -22.81 14.85 -2.87
N LEU A 297 -22.63 15.56 -1.75
CA LEU A 297 -23.56 16.59 -1.28
C LEU A 297 -23.43 17.90 -2.09
N ASN A 298 -22.22 18.34 -2.40
CA ASN A 298 -21.97 19.66 -2.99
C ASN A 298 -21.92 19.68 -4.52
N VAL A 299 -21.44 18.60 -5.14
CA VAL A 299 -21.23 18.55 -6.60
C VAL A 299 -22.33 17.71 -7.24
N PRO A 300 -23.09 18.25 -8.21
CA PRO A 300 -24.08 17.46 -8.94
C PRO A 300 -23.38 16.45 -9.87
N TYR A 301 -23.96 15.27 -10.04
CA TYR A 301 -23.33 14.21 -10.86
C TYR A 301 -23.19 14.58 -12.35
N ASN A 302 -24.02 15.50 -12.83
CA ASN A 302 -24.04 16.00 -14.20
C ASN A 302 -23.24 17.31 -14.37
N TYR A 303 -22.35 17.64 -13.43
CA TYR A 303 -21.50 18.83 -13.53
C TYR A 303 -20.64 18.79 -14.81
N PRO A 304 -20.55 19.89 -15.58
CA PRO A 304 -19.74 19.94 -16.80
C PRO A 304 -18.28 19.56 -16.54
N ASN A 305 -17.69 18.73 -17.41
CA ASN A 305 -16.30 18.28 -17.32
C ASN A 305 -15.93 17.45 -16.07
N LEU A 306 -16.89 16.97 -15.27
CA LEU A 306 -16.62 16.10 -14.12
C LEU A 306 -15.92 14.78 -14.55
N SER A 307 -16.38 14.21 -15.66
CA SER A 307 -15.76 13.06 -16.32
C SER A 307 -16.09 13.11 -17.81
N THR A 308 -15.12 13.45 -18.65
CA THR A 308 -15.28 13.51 -20.11
C THR A 308 -14.11 12.81 -20.79
N LYS A 309 -14.30 12.33 -22.03
CA LYS A 309 -13.24 11.64 -22.80
C LYS A 309 -11.95 12.46 -22.96
N LYS A 310 -12.04 13.79 -22.89
CA LYS A 310 -10.91 14.72 -23.08
C LYS A 310 -10.38 15.27 -21.75
N THR A 311 -11.27 15.81 -20.90
CA THR A 311 -10.94 16.55 -19.68
C THR A 311 -11.65 15.95 -18.45
N SER A 312 -11.04 16.02 -17.27
CA SER A 312 -11.69 15.69 -16.00
C SER A 312 -11.27 16.68 -14.92
N THR A 313 -12.23 17.49 -14.45
CA THR A 313 -12.01 18.44 -13.35
C THR A 313 -12.20 17.72 -12.02
N SER A 314 -11.27 17.92 -11.08
CA SER A 314 -11.40 17.35 -9.74
C SER A 314 -12.61 17.93 -9.01
N PRO A 315 -13.46 17.11 -8.36
CA PRO A 315 -14.53 17.59 -7.49
C PRO A 315 -14.04 18.45 -6.34
N PHE A 316 -12.80 18.24 -5.89
CA PHE A 316 -12.18 19.08 -4.87
C PHE A 316 -12.06 20.52 -5.39
N THR A 317 -11.51 20.70 -6.59
CA THR A 317 -11.42 22.01 -7.24
C THR A 317 -12.78 22.68 -7.39
N ILE A 318 -13.80 21.94 -7.82
CA ILE A 318 -15.17 22.45 -8.01
C ILE A 318 -15.75 23.01 -6.71
N VAL A 319 -15.65 22.29 -5.59
CA VAL A 319 -16.17 22.77 -4.29
C VAL A 319 -15.44 24.04 -3.83
N PHE A 320 -14.13 24.14 -4.06
CA PHE A 320 -13.40 25.37 -3.73
C PHE A 320 -13.80 26.54 -4.64
N GLU A 321 -14.13 26.32 -5.91
CA GLU A 321 -14.66 27.37 -6.79
C GLU A 321 -16.04 27.85 -6.35
N MET A 322 -16.88 26.95 -5.83
CA MET A 322 -18.20 27.29 -5.28
C MET A 322 -18.13 28.28 -4.11
N THR A 323 -16.98 28.40 -3.44
CA THR A 323 -16.76 29.40 -2.36
C THR A 323 -16.72 30.84 -2.88
N GLY A 324 -16.55 31.04 -4.20
CA GLY A 324 -16.49 32.36 -4.82
C GLY A 324 -15.13 33.07 -4.73
N ALA A 325 -14.14 32.47 -4.06
CA ALA A 325 -12.79 33.01 -4.00
C ALA A 325 -12.04 32.75 -5.32
N HIS A 326 -11.72 33.81 -6.06
CA HIS A 326 -11.09 33.76 -7.40
C HIS A 326 -9.85 32.86 -7.50
N ALA A 327 -9.05 32.75 -6.43
CA ALA A 327 -7.83 31.94 -6.41
C ALA A 327 -8.01 30.54 -5.80
N ALA A 328 -9.15 30.24 -5.16
CA ALA A 328 -9.31 29.02 -4.37
C ALA A 328 -9.22 27.75 -5.23
N GLY A 329 -9.88 27.73 -6.39
CA GLY A 329 -9.80 26.64 -7.36
C GLY A 329 -8.37 26.40 -7.85
N SER A 330 -7.65 27.46 -8.22
CA SER A 330 -6.26 27.35 -8.67
C SER A 330 -5.31 26.87 -7.57
N VAL A 331 -5.49 27.30 -6.32
CA VAL A 331 -4.65 26.86 -5.19
C VAL A 331 -4.85 25.38 -4.92
N ILE A 332 -6.10 24.91 -4.82
CA ILE A 332 -6.35 23.49 -4.58
C ILE A 332 -5.91 22.63 -5.77
N ASN A 333 -6.11 23.10 -7.02
CA ASN A 333 -5.63 22.38 -8.20
C ASN A 333 -4.10 22.25 -8.21
N ALA A 334 -3.37 23.26 -7.74
CA ALA A 334 -1.92 23.19 -7.55
C ALA A 334 -1.53 22.17 -6.47
N VAL A 335 -2.28 22.08 -5.37
CA VAL A 335 -2.06 21.05 -4.34
C VAL A 335 -2.38 19.66 -4.86
N ILE A 336 -3.41 19.51 -5.70
CA ILE A 336 -3.72 18.24 -6.36
C ILE A 336 -2.57 17.84 -7.30
N LEU A 337 -2.02 18.78 -8.07
CA LEU A 337 -0.86 18.52 -8.94
C LEU A 337 0.33 17.99 -8.13
N THR A 338 0.68 18.62 -7.01
CA THR A 338 1.77 18.13 -6.15
C THR A 338 1.44 16.77 -5.51
N SER A 339 0.16 16.51 -5.25
CA SER A 339 -0.32 15.21 -4.77
C SER A 339 -0.11 14.08 -5.78
N VAL A 340 -0.41 14.33 -7.06
CA VAL A 340 -0.19 13.38 -8.17
C VAL A 340 1.29 13.09 -8.36
N LEU A 341 2.14 14.13 -8.28
CA LEU A 341 3.59 13.95 -8.38
C LEU A 341 4.14 13.05 -7.27
N SER A 342 3.70 13.25 -6.04
CA SER A 342 4.13 12.41 -4.92
C SER A 342 3.58 10.98 -5.05
N ALA A 343 2.34 10.79 -5.50
CA ALA A 343 1.77 9.46 -5.74
C ALA A 343 2.56 8.67 -6.81
N GLY A 344 2.85 9.29 -7.97
CA GLY A 344 3.62 8.65 -9.03
C GLY A 344 5.07 8.36 -8.63
N ASN A 345 5.65 9.25 -7.82
CA ASN A 345 6.98 9.02 -7.24
C ASN A 345 7.00 7.85 -6.26
N HIS A 346 5.96 7.72 -5.41
CA HIS A 346 5.79 6.60 -4.50
C HIS A 346 5.61 5.28 -5.25
N ALA A 347 4.74 5.23 -6.27
CA ALA A 347 4.53 4.05 -7.10
C ALA A 347 5.83 3.59 -7.77
N LEU A 348 6.59 4.51 -8.40
CA LEU A 348 7.87 4.18 -8.99
C LEU A 348 8.86 3.64 -7.93
N PHE A 349 8.93 4.29 -6.77
CA PHE A 349 9.81 3.91 -5.67
C PHE A 349 9.49 2.52 -5.08
N ALA A 350 8.20 2.18 -4.95
CA ALA A 350 7.73 0.88 -4.49
C ALA A 350 8.00 -0.22 -5.54
N GLY A 351 7.63 0.04 -6.80
CA GLY A 351 7.82 -0.91 -7.90
C GLY A 351 9.29 -1.28 -8.11
N VAL A 352 10.20 -0.31 -7.97
CA VAL A 352 11.64 -0.55 -8.07
C VAL A 352 12.15 -1.54 -7.02
N ARG A 353 11.60 -1.52 -5.80
CA ARG A 353 11.95 -2.47 -4.74
C ARG A 353 11.39 -3.85 -5.02
N LEU A 354 10.16 -3.95 -5.50
CA LEU A 354 9.55 -5.24 -5.86
C LEU A 354 10.36 -5.93 -6.95
N LEU A 355 10.78 -5.18 -7.99
CA LEU A 355 11.60 -5.73 -9.06
C LEU A 355 13.01 -6.13 -8.60
N TYR A 356 13.59 -5.36 -7.66
CA TYR A 356 14.84 -5.74 -7.01
C TYR A 356 14.68 -7.04 -6.20
N THR A 357 13.62 -7.16 -5.39
CA THR A 357 13.32 -8.36 -4.61
C THR A 357 13.11 -9.57 -5.51
N LEU A 358 12.35 -9.43 -6.60
CA LEU A 358 12.20 -10.49 -7.63
C LEU A 358 13.55 -10.95 -8.17
N ALA A 359 14.49 -10.04 -8.39
CA ALA A 359 15.82 -10.37 -8.89
C ALA A 359 16.68 -11.10 -7.86
N MET A 360 16.57 -10.73 -6.58
CA MET A 360 17.28 -11.38 -5.47
C MET A 360 16.72 -12.78 -5.19
N GLU A 361 15.41 -12.97 -5.28
CA GLU A 361 14.74 -14.26 -5.07
C GLU A 361 14.89 -15.22 -6.27
N GLY A 362 15.55 -14.79 -7.35
CA GLY A 362 15.72 -15.60 -8.56
C GLY A 362 14.45 -15.72 -9.42
N HIS A 363 13.44 -14.89 -9.15
CA HIS A 363 12.20 -14.77 -9.89
C HIS A 363 12.31 -13.80 -11.10
N ALA A 364 13.36 -12.99 -11.15
CA ALA A 364 13.70 -12.13 -12.29
C ALA A 364 15.21 -12.21 -12.61
N PRO A 365 15.63 -11.81 -13.83
CA PRO A 365 17.05 -11.73 -14.19
C PRO A 365 17.87 -10.92 -13.19
N ARG A 366 19.05 -11.44 -12.79
CA ARG A 366 19.97 -10.78 -11.84
C ARG A 366 20.42 -9.37 -12.24
N VAL A 367 20.23 -8.98 -13.50
CA VAL A 367 20.55 -7.63 -13.99
C VAL A 367 19.73 -6.55 -13.26
N PHE A 368 18.49 -6.86 -12.88
CA PHE A 368 17.63 -5.96 -12.10
C PHE A 368 18.13 -5.77 -10.65
N GLY A 369 18.98 -6.66 -10.16
CA GLY A 369 19.64 -6.54 -8.87
C GLY A 369 20.81 -5.55 -8.82
N LYS A 370 21.22 -4.95 -9.95
CA LYS A 370 22.42 -4.10 -10.00
C LYS A 370 22.23 -2.77 -9.27
N LEU A 371 22.98 -2.58 -8.19
CA LEU A 371 23.01 -1.35 -7.40
C LEU A 371 24.03 -0.34 -7.95
N ASN A 372 23.69 0.96 -7.91
CA ASN A 372 24.63 2.07 -8.14
C ASN A 372 25.39 2.43 -6.85
N ARG A 373 26.36 3.35 -6.90
CA ARG A 373 27.16 3.85 -5.77
C ARG A 373 26.33 4.30 -4.56
N ASN A 374 25.09 4.73 -4.80
CA ASN A 374 24.17 5.17 -3.75
C ASN A 374 23.27 4.05 -3.20
N GLN A 375 23.52 2.78 -3.56
CA GLN A 375 22.71 1.59 -3.21
C GLN A 375 21.27 1.67 -3.75
N VAL A 376 21.13 2.20 -4.96
CA VAL A 376 19.86 2.27 -5.69
C VAL A 376 19.91 1.29 -6.87
N PRO A 377 18.89 0.41 -7.05
CA PRO A 377 18.83 -0.52 -8.18
C PRO A 377 18.42 0.20 -9.47
N TRP A 378 19.37 0.86 -10.12
CA TRP A 378 19.12 1.77 -11.24
C TRP A 378 18.52 1.06 -12.47
N VAL A 379 18.84 -0.22 -12.70
CA VAL A 379 18.25 -1.00 -13.80
C VAL A 379 16.75 -1.20 -13.56
N SER A 380 16.37 -1.50 -12.32
CA SER A 380 14.95 -1.61 -11.94
C SER A 380 14.23 -0.27 -12.06
N VAL A 381 14.89 0.85 -11.71
CA VAL A 381 14.33 2.20 -11.95
C VAL A 381 14.00 2.39 -13.42
N LEU A 382 14.95 2.13 -14.31
CA LEU A 382 14.72 2.30 -15.75
C LEU A 382 13.61 1.36 -16.25
N ALA A 383 13.67 0.08 -15.90
CA ALA A 383 12.69 -0.91 -16.35
C ALA A 383 11.26 -0.58 -15.91
N THR A 384 11.05 -0.24 -14.63
CA THR A 384 9.74 0.19 -14.12
C THR A 384 9.31 1.50 -14.77
N SER A 385 10.23 2.46 -14.92
CA SER A 385 9.92 3.77 -15.53
C SER A 385 9.55 3.66 -17.02
N LEU A 386 10.08 2.69 -17.77
CA LEU A 386 9.77 2.49 -19.19
C LEU A 386 8.29 2.16 -19.41
N VAL A 387 7.67 1.43 -18.48
CA VAL A 387 6.22 1.16 -18.50
C VAL A 387 5.42 2.45 -18.37
N ALA A 388 5.94 3.44 -17.64
CA ALA A 388 5.31 4.76 -17.54
C ALA A 388 5.24 5.50 -18.89
N GLY A 389 6.04 5.08 -19.88
CA GLY A 389 5.92 5.53 -21.28
C GLY A 389 4.56 5.25 -21.92
N LEU A 390 3.75 4.35 -21.35
CA LEU A 390 2.34 4.18 -21.73
C LEU A 390 1.55 5.50 -21.67
N CYS A 391 1.96 6.46 -20.83
CA CYS A 391 1.32 7.77 -20.75
C CYS A 391 1.29 8.53 -22.08
N PHE A 392 2.25 8.31 -22.99
CA PHE A 392 2.25 8.94 -24.32
C PHE A 392 1.10 8.47 -25.22
N GLY A 393 0.51 7.31 -24.91
CA GLY A 393 -0.71 6.82 -25.56
C GLY A 393 -1.88 7.80 -25.44
N SER A 394 -1.87 8.71 -24.45
CA SER A 394 -2.93 9.70 -24.26
C SER A 394 -3.11 10.61 -25.49
N SER A 395 -2.05 10.81 -26.27
CA SER A 395 -2.08 11.63 -27.49
C SER A 395 -2.93 11.00 -28.60
N PHE A 396 -3.13 9.68 -28.58
CA PHE A 396 -3.90 8.95 -29.59
C PHE A 396 -5.34 8.68 -29.16
N ILE A 397 -5.54 8.25 -27.91
CA ILE A 397 -6.86 7.81 -27.42
C ILE A 397 -7.55 8.80 -26.48
N GLY A 398 -6.86 9.88 -26.08
CA GLY A 398 -7.32 10.86 -25.10
C GLY A 398 -6.85 10.55 -23.68
N ALA A 399 -6.48 11.59 -22.93
CA ALA A 399 -5.96 11.46 -21.57
C ALA A 399 -6.99 10.85 -20.61
N GLY A 400 -8.26 11.27 -20.66
CA GLY A 400 -9.31 10.74 -19.78
C GLY A 400 -9.60 9.24 -20.01
N GLN A 401 -9.60 8.81 -21.28
CA GLN A 401 -9.81 7.42 -21.63
C GLN A 401 -8.62 6.55 -21.24
N LEU A 402 -7.39 6.96 -21.56
CA LEU A 402 -6.19 6.22 -21.17
C LEU A 402 -6.08 6.14 -19.64
N TRP A 403 -6.31 7.25 -18.94
CA TRP A 403 -6.28 7.28 -17.48
C TRP A 403 -7.28 6.28 -16.89
N SER A 404 -8.51 6.25 -17.42
CA SER A 404 -9.53 5.30 -16.99
C SER A 404 -9.10 3.85 -17.21
N TRP A 405 -8.44 3.53 -18.32
CA TRP A 405 -7.94 2.19 -18.62
C TRP A 405 -6.84 1.76 -17.65
N LEU A 406 -5.83 2.61 -17.46
CA LEU A 406 -4.71 2.35 -16.54
C LEU A 406 -5.21 2.22 -15.09
N GLN A 407 -6.12 3.11 -14.68
CA GLN A 407 -6.75 3.07 -13.36
C GLN A 407 -7.49 1.75 -13.12
N ASN A 408 -8.22 1.25 -14.12
CA ASN A 408 -8.97 0.00 -14.00
C ASN A 408 -8.02 -1.19 -13.79
N LEU A 409 -6.90 -1.24 -14.53
CA LEU A 409 -5.87 -2.27 -14.37
C LEU A 409 -5.31 -2.25 -12.94
N VAL A 410 -4.89 -1.09 -12.45
CA VAL A 410 -4.36 -0.95 -11.09
C VAL A 410 -5.40 -1.30 -10.03
N GLY A 411 -6.68 -0.96 -10.25
CA GLY A 411 -7.77 -1.30 -9.34
C GLY A 411 -7.99 -2.81 -9.19
N VAL A 412 -7.99 -3.56 -10.30
CA VAL A 412 -8.12 -5.03 -10.32
C VAL A 412 -6.92 -5.68 -9.63
N SER A 413 -5.72 -5.21 -9.96
CA SER A 413 -4.46 -5.65 -9.37
C SER A 413 -4.43 -5.53 -7.84
N ASN A 414 -4.92 -4.40 -7.32
CA ASN A 414 -5.04 -4.19 -5.86
C ASN A 414 -5.97 -5.23 -5.22
N GLN A 415 -7.11 -5.52 -5.85
CA GLN A 415 -8.06 -6.51 -5.34
C GLN A 415 -7.46 -7.92 -5.35
N LEU A 416 -6.73 -8.29 -6.40
CA LEU A 416 -5.99 -9.56 -6.46
C LEU A 416 -4.96 -9.67 -5.34
N SER A 417 -4.26 -8.57 -5.05
CA SER A 417 -3.32 -8.49 -3.94
C SER A 417 -4.02 -8.64 -2.58
N TRP A 418 -5.19 -8.04 -2.40
CA TRP A 418 -6.00 -8.20 -1.18
C TRP A 418 -6.54 -9.61 -1.00
N ILE A 419 -6.95 -10.28 -2.09
CA ILE A 419 -7.31 -11.70 -2.08
C ILE A 419 -6.11 -12.53 -1.61
N ALA A 420 -4.92 -12.27 -2.16
CA ALA A 420 -3.71 -13.00 -1.79
C ALA A 420 -3.31 -12.79 -0.32
N ILE A 421 -3.42 -11.57 0.19
CA ILE A 421 -3.23 -11.26 1.62
C ILE A 421 -4.22 -12.05 2.49
N GLY A 422 -5.50 -12.08 2.11
CA GLY A 422 -6.53 -12.82 2.81
C GLY A 422 -6.25 -14.33 2.85
N VAL A 423 -5.87 -14.91 1.71
CA VAL A 423 -5.49 -16.33 1.61
C VAL A 423 -4.25 -16.62 2.48
N ALA A 424 -3.21 -15.79 2.38
CA ALA A 424 -2.00 -15.95 3.20
C ALA A 424 -2.31 -15.88 4.71
N SER A 425 -3.20 -14.97 5.12
CA SER A 425 -3.62 -14.83 6.53
C SER A 425 -4.39 -16.05 7.05
N ILE A 426 -5.31 -16.60 6.24
CA ILE A 426 -6.04 -17.83 6.61
C ILE A 426 -5.05 -18.98 6.83
N ARG A 427 -4.09 -19.14 5.91
CA ARG A 427 -3.08 -20.21 5.99
C ARG A 427 -2.12 -20.03 7.16
N PHE A 428 -1.67 -18.80 7.38
CA PHE A 428 -0.82 -18.41 8.50
C PHE A 428 -1.46 -18.80 9.83
N ARG A 429 -2.74 -18.45 10.02
CA ARG A 429 -3.43 -18.74 11.28
C ARG A 429 -3.74 -20.22 11.47
N ALA A 430 -4.12 -20.93 10.40
CA ALA A 430 -4.27 -22.38 10.43
C ALA A 430 -2.94 -23.10 10.78
N GLY A 431 -1.80 -22.61 10.28
CA GLY A 431 -0.47 -23.12 10.63
C GLY A 431 -0.12 -22.88 12.12
N LEU A 432 -0.37 -21.68 12.63
CA LEU A 432 -0.14 -21.34 14.04
C LEU A 432 -0.97 -22.19 15.00
N GLU A 433 -2.25 -22.40 14.70
CA GLU A 433 -3.15 -23.21 15.52
C GLU A 433 -2.71 -24.67 15.53
N ARG A 434 -2.33 -25.20 14.37
CA ARG A 434 -1.88 -26.59 14.22
C ARG A 434 -0.54 -26.86 14.91
N GLN A 435 0.36 -25.87 14.94
CA GLN A 435 1.63 -25.94 15.68
C GLN A 435 1.52 -25.49 17.16
N GLY A 436 0.33 -25.10 17.65
CA GLY A 436 0.12 -24.66 19.04
C GLY A 436 0.80 -23.32 19.41
N LYS A 437 1.19 -22.52 18.42
CA LYS A 437 2.00 -21.29 18.59
C LYS A 437 1.17 -20.00 18.69
N THR A 438 -0.15 -20.10 18.78
CA THR A 438 -1.07 -18.95 18.81
C THR A 438 -0.80 -17.94 19.94
N HIS A 439 -0.20 -18.39 21.05
CA HIS A 439 0.16 -17.55 22.19
C HIS A 439 1.31 -16.57 21.90
N LEU A 440 2.11 -16.82 20.86
CA LEU A 440 3.27 -15.99 20.50
C LEU A 440 2.88 -14.73 19.71
N LEU A 441 1.62 -14.60 19.31
CA LEU A 441 1.14 -13.50 18.47
C LEU A 441 1.19 -12.15 19.20
N PRO A 442 2.00 -11.19 18.69
CA PRO A 442 2.09 -9.87 19.31
C PRO A 442 0.85 -9.00 19.04
N PHE A 443 0.17 -9.26 17.93
CA PHE A 443 -1.06 -8.59 17.54
C PHE A 443 -2.06 -9.62 17.06
N LYS A 444 -3.26 -9.60 17.64
CA LYS A 444 -4.34 -10.51 17.27
C LYS A 444 -5.38 -9.79 16.44
N ASN A 445 -5.65 -10.30 15.24
CA ASN A 445 -6.74 -9.81 14.42
C ASN A 445 -8.09 -10.19 15.06
N TRP A 446 -8.78 -9.19 15.60
CA TRP A 446 -10.10 -9.33 16.22
C TRP A 446 -11.23 -9.77 15.26
N THR A 447 -11.01 -9.69 13.94
CA THR A 447 -11.98 -10.17 12.95
C THR A 447 -11.81 -11.66 12.60
N TYR A 448 -10.72 -12.30 13.04
CA TYR A 448 -10.48 -13.72 12.78
C TYR A 448 -11.50 -14.61 13.56
N PRO A 449 -12.05 -15.68 12.96
CA PRO A 449 -11.71 -16.27 11.66
C PRO A 449 -12.47 -15.68 10.46
N TYR A 450 -13.59 -15.00 10.67
CA TYR A 450 -14.51 -14.61 9.60
C TYR A 450 -13.97 -13.50 8.69
N GLY A 451 -13.18 -12.57 9.23
CA GLY A 451 -12.64 -11.41 8.52
C GLY A 451 -11.84 -11.77 7.26
N PRO A 452 -10.75 -12.54 7.36
CA PRO A 452 -9.96 -12.95 6.20
C PRO A 452 -10.78 -13.66 5.12
N TRP A 453 -11.71 -14.55 5.51
CA TRP A 453 -12.62 -15.22 4.57
C TRP A 453 -13.57 -14.25 3.88
N LEU A 454 -14.12 -13.29 4.62
CA LEU A 454 -14.97 -12.24 4.09
C LEU A 454 -14.20 -11.35 3.11
N SER A 455 -12.95 -11.00 3.40
CA SER A 455 -12.10 -10.22 2.50
C SER A 455 -11.83 -10.98 1.19
N VAL A 456 -11.49 -12.27 1.25
CA VAL A 456 -11.30 -13.10 0.06
C VAL A 456 -12.57 -13.20 -0.77
N PHE A 457 -13.71 -13.50 -0.14
CA PHE A 457 -14.99 -13.63 -0.82
C PHE A 457 -15.43 -12.32 -1.46
N LEU A 458 -15.43 -11.22 -0.71
CA LEU A 458 -15.88 -9.92 -1.20
C LEU A 458 -14.99 -9.40 -2.32
N ASN A 459 -13.66 -9.47 -2.19
CA ASN A 459 -12.79 -9.05 -3.28
C ASN A 459 -12.97 -9.91 -4.52
N SER A 460 -13.10 -11.24 -4.38
CA SER A 460 -13.35 -12.14 -5.51
C SER A 460 -14.68 -11.81 -6.19
N PHE A 461 -15.72 -11.50 -5.42
CA PHE A 461 -17.01 -11.07 -5.93
C PHE A 461 -16.93 -9.72 -6.65
N LEU A 462 -16.24 -8.72 -6.07
CA LEU A 462 -16.08 -7.39 -6.66
C LEU A 462 -15.31 -7.44 -7.97
N VAL A 463 -14.21 -8.20 -8.04
CA VAL A 463 -13.44 -8.40 -9.28
C VAL A 463 -14.34 -8.92 -10.41
N LEU A 464 -15.28 -9.82 -10.11
CA LEU A 464 -16.22 -10.35 -11.09
C LEU A 464 -17.34 -9.36 -11.46
N VAL A 465 -17.89 -8.64 -10.49
CA VAL A 465 -19.05 -7.75 -10.68
C VAL A 465 -18.67 -6.41 -11.31
N GLN A 466 -17.49 -5.89 -11.03
CA GLN A 466 -17.13 -4.52 -11.41
C GLN A 466 -17.09 -4.26 -12.92
N GLY A 467 -16.87 -5.31 -13.72
CA GLY A 467 -16.97 -5.25 -15.19
C GLY A 467 -18.40 -5.40 -15.72
N TRP A 468 -19.45 -5.35 -14.89
CA TRP A 468 -20.85 -5.44 -15.34
C TRP A 468 -21.17 -4.48 -16.49
N SER A 469 -20.58 -3.28 -16.46
CA SER A 469 -20.74 -2.25 -17.50
C SER A 469 -20.23 -2.67 -18.88
N CYS A 470 -19.34 -3.66 -18.99
CA CYS A 470 -18.89 -4.18 -20.29
C CYS A 470 -19.80 -5.27 -20.84
N PHE A 471 -20.74 -5.81 -20.05
CA PHE A 471 -21.68 -6.84 -20.50
C PHE A 471 -23.06 -6.30 -20.85
N SER A 472 -23.46 -5.16 -20.28
CA SER A 472 -24.79 -4.60 -20.46
C SER A 472 -24.73 -3.07 -20.59
N PRO A 473 -25.45 -2.46 -21.56
CA PRO A 473 -26.42 -3.07 -22.48
C PRO A 473 -25.81 -3.75 -23.73
N GLU A 474 -24.60 -3.37 -24.15
CA GLU A 474 -23.88 -3.98 -25.26
C GLU A 474 -22.50 -4.47 -24.78
N PHE A 475 -21.96 -5.49 -25.45
CA PHE A 475 -20.64 -6.02 -25.10
C PHE A 475 -19.53 -5.11 -25.61
N ASP A 476 -18.88 -4.38 -24.71
CA ASP A 476 -17.69 -3.59 -25.03
C ASP A 476 -16.41 -4.39 -24.76
N ALA A 477 -15.82 -4.91 -25.84
CA ALA A 477 -14.60 -5.70 -25.78
C ALA A 477 -13.41 -4.92 -25.18
N VAL A 478 -13.33 -3.60 -25.39
CA VAL A 478 -12.22 -2.79 -24.88
C VAL A 478 -12.30 -2.66 -23.37
N SER A 479 -13.49 -2.36 -22.85
CA SER A 479 -13.74 -2.32 -21.40
C SER A 479 -13.62 -3.70 -20.76
N PHE A 480 -14.06 -4.77 -21.44
CA PHE A 480 -13.89 -6.14 -20.95
C PHE A 480 -12.40 -6.48 -20.73
N VAL A 481 -11.55 -6.20 -21.73
CA VAL A 481 -10.10 -6.38 -21.59
C VAL A 481 -9.55 -5.49 -20.47
N SER A 482 -10.01 -4.24 -20.35
CA SER A 482 -9.61 -3.34 -19.27
C SER A 482 -9.88 -3.88 -17.88
N PHE A 483 -11.03 -4.51 -17.66
CA PHE A 483 -11.45 -4.97 -16.33
C PHE A 483 -10.95 -6.37 -15.98
N TYR A 484 -10.65 -7.21 -16.97
CA TYR A 484 -10.40 -8.64 -16.74
C TYR A 484 -9.07 -9.18 -17.25
N ILE A 485 -8.27 -8.44 -18.03
CA ILE A 485 -7.00 -8.96 -18.58
C ILE A 485 -6.03 -9.46 -17.51
N GLU A 486 -6.10 -8.91 -16.30
CA GLU A 486 -5.17 -9.24 -15.25
C GLU A 486 -5.43 -10.61 -14.60
N LEU A 487 -6.68 -11.08 -14.62
CA LEU A 487 -7.06 -12.41 -14.14
C LEU A 487 -6.33 -13.55 -14.89
N PRO A 488 -6.42 -13.66 -16.23
CA PRO A 488 -5.71 -14.69 -16.97
C PRO A 488 -4.20 -14.47 -16.92
N VAL A 489 -3.70 -13.22 -16.87
CA VAL A 489 -2.26 -12.97 -16.75
C VAL A 489 -1.72 -13.54 -15.44
N MET A 490 -2.33 -13.22 -14.30
CA MET A 490 -1.92 -13.75 -13.01
C MET A 490 -2.04 -15.28 -12.96
N LEU A 491 -3.11 -15.85 -13.54
CA LEU A 491 -3.30 -17.30 -13.62
C LEU A 491 -2.23 -17.99 -14.45
N ILE A 492 -1.88 -17.43 -15.63
CA ILE A 492 -0.83 -17.96 -16.51
C ILE A 492 0.53 -17.88 -15.81
N MET A 493 0.82 -16.78 -15.10
CA MET A 493 2.06 -16.63 -14.34
C MET A 493 2.16 -17.66 -13.21
N TYR A 494 1.07 -17.86 -12.46
CA TYR A 494 0.98 -18.85 -11.41
C TYR A 494 1.19 -20.28 -11.95
N LEU A 495 0.41 -20.67 -12.96
CA LEU A 495 0.48 -22.01 -13.54
C LEU A 495 1.81 -22.25 -14.26
N GLY A 496 2.32 -21.25 -14.98
CA GLY A 496 3.60 -21.31 -15.69
C GLY A 496 4.77 -21.58 -14.72
N TRP A 497 4.87 -20.80 -13.65
CA TRP A 497 5.91 -21.02 -12.64
C TRP A 497 5.75 -22.37 -11.95
N LYS A 498 4.52 -22.74 -11.62
CA LYS A 498 4.21 -24.01 -10.98
C LYS A 498 4.57 -25.22 -11.84
N LEU A 499 4.34 -25.16 -13.15
CA LEU A 499 4.70 -26.24 -14.08
C LEU A 499 6.21 -26.34 -14.31
N ILE A 500 6.91 -25.20 -14.41
CA ILE A 500 8.36 -25.15 -14.64
C ILE A 500 9.14 -25.58 -13.40
N LYS A 501 8.80 -25.01 -12.23
CA LYS A 501 9.52 -25.23 -10.97
C LYS A 501 8.93 -26.35 -10.10
N LYS A 502 7.78 -26.91 -10.48
CA LYS A 502 7.08 -28.00 -9.77
C LYS A 502 6.90 -27.70 -8.28
N THR A 503 6.54 -26.45 -7.97
CA THR A 503 6.35 -25.98 -6.60
C THR A 503 5.16 -26.67 -5.95
N LYS A 504 5.18 -26.79 -4.62
CA LYS A 504 4.14 -27.44 -3.84
C LYS A 504 3.58 -26.46 -2.83
N TRP A 505 2.31 -26.63 -2.53
CA TRP A 505 1.68 -25.93 -1.42
C TRP A 505 2.40 -26.29 -0.12
N VAL A 506 2.78 -25.26 0.64
CA VAL A 506 3.46 -25.41 1.94
C VAL A 506 2.54 -26.23 2.86
N LYS A 507 3.03 -27.26 3.55
CA LYS A 507 2.18 -27.99 4.51
C LYS A 507 2.01 -27.19 5.80
N LEU A 508 0.86 -27.28 6.45
CA LEU A 508 0.61 -26.55 7.70
C LEU A 508 1.56 -26.98 8.83
N ASP A 509 1.92 -28.26 8.87
CA ASP A 509 2.85 -28.83 9.86
C ASP A 509 4.29 -28.36 9.65
N ASP A 510 4.71 -28.19 8.40
CA ASP A 510 6.07 -27.81 8.00
C ASP A 510 6.21 -26.29 7.77
N MET A 511 5.18 -25.50 8.08
CA MET A 511 5.17 -24.06 7.81
C MET A 511 6.22 -23.36 8.68
N ASP A 512 7.11 -22.59 8.04
CA ASP A 512 8.15 -21.85 8.74
C ASP A 512 7.53 -20.71 9.56
N LEU A 513 7.43 -20.95 10.87
CA LEU A 513 6.99 -20.02 11.91
C LEU A 513 8.10 -19.84 12.98
N VAL A 514 9.37 -19.88 12.58
CA VAL A 514 10.51 -19.70 13.49
C VAL A 514 11.48 -18.63 12.96
N THR A 515 11.77 -18.62 11.66
CA THR A 515 12.71 -17.67 11.06
C THR A 515 12.14 -16.25 11.07
N ASP A 516 12.94 -15.26 11.50
CA ASP A 516 12.57 -13.84 11.58
C ASP A 516 11.32 -13.53 12.43
N VAL A 517 10.98 -14.41 13.38
CA VAL A 517 9.83 -14.23 14.27
C VAL A 517 10.21 -13.36 15.46
N HIS A 518 9.39 -12.35 15.76
CA HIS A 518 9.45 -11.61 17.02
C HIS A 518 8.31 -12.01 17.95
N THR A 519 8.64 -12.34 19.19
CA THR A 519 7.67 -12.83 20.18
C THR A 519 7.08 -11.70 21.05
N ALA A 520 5.90 -11.93 21.63
CA ALA A 520 5.22 -10.97 22.49
C ALA A 520 6.03 -10.59 23.75
N ASP A 521 6.83 -11.52 24.30
CA ASP A 521 7.64 -11.32 25.51
C ASP A 521 8.78 -10.32 25.29
N GLU A 522 9.41 -10.35 24.11
CA GLU A 522 10.41 -9.35 23.71
C GLU A 522 9.79 -7.96 23.65
N ALA A 523 8.54 -7.86 23.16
CA ALA A 523 7.82 -6.60 23.13
C ALA A 523 7.54 -6.08 24.56
N GLU A 524 7.12 -6.90 25.53
CA GLU A 524 6.83 -6.40 26.88
C GLU A 524 8.07 -5.85 27.62
N SER A 525 9.22 -6.51 27.47
CA SER A 525 10.47 -6.17 28.18
C SER A 525 10.96 -4.73 27.94
N GLU A 526 10.77 -4.20 26.73
CA GLU A 526 11.19 -2.84 26.37
C GLU A 526 10.24 -1.73 26.88
N THR A 527 9.01 -2.07 27.25
CA THR A 527 7.98 -1.09 27.64
C THR A 527 8.31 -0.38 28.95
N LYS A 528 9.15 -0.99 29.80
CA LYS A 528 9.54 -0.45 31.09
C LYS A 528 10.50 0.75 31.01
N LYS A 529 10.96 1.18 29.82
CA LYS A 529 12.02 2.21 29.68
C LYS A 529 11.60 3.60 29.16
N GLY A 530 10.31 3.94 29.00
CA GLY A 530 9.94 5.23 28.40
C GLY A 530 8.65 5.88 28.90
N TRP A 531 8.76 6.73 29.92
CA TRP A 531 7.70 7.69 30.25
C TRP A 531 7.85 8.94 29.36
N GLN A 532 7.02 9.11 28.33
CA GLN A 532 6.96 10.37 27.56
C GLN A 532 5.54 10.79 27.16
N SER A 533 5.36 12.12 27.09
CA SER A 533 4.15 12.92 27.33
C SER A 533 2.99 12.77 26.33
N LYS A 534 1.78 13.12 26.81
CA LYS A 534 0.50 13.11 26.08
C LYS A 534 0.52 13.93 24.78
N THR A 535 1.30 15.01 24.70
CA THR A 535 1.42 15.84 23.48
C THR A 535 2.11 15.12 22.33
N ARG A 536 3.07 14.24 22.63
CA ARG A 536 3.73 13.40 21.62
C ARG A 536 2.81 12.29 21.12
N ARG A 537 1.81 11.87 21.92
CA ARG A 537 0.78 10.91 21.48
C ARG A 537 -0.17 11.50 20.45
N VAL A 538 -0.57 12.77 20.58
CA VAL A 538 -1.47 13.41 19.60
C VAL A 538 -0.74 13.64 18.27
N LEU A 539 0.52 14.08 18.31
CA LEU A 539 1.35 14.21 17.10
C LEU A 539 1.65 12.85 16.45
N ASN A 540 1.93 11.80 17.22
CA ASN A 540 2.05 10.41 16.70
C ASN A 540 0.69 9.75 16.37
N TRP A 541 -0.42 10.44 16.64
CA TRP A 541 -1.78 9.98 16.31
C TRP A 541 -2.25 10.60 15.00
N ILE A 542 -1.75 11.79 14.65
CA ILE A 542 -1.98 12.48 13.38
C ILE A 542 -0.91 12.14 12.33
N PHE A 543 0.34 11.97 12.75
CA PHE A 543 1.54 11.68 11.93
C PHE A 543 2.26 10.42 12.42
#